data_AF-A0A8H7V3W2-F1
#
_entry.id   AF-A0A8H7V3W2-F1
#
_cell.length_a   1.000
_cell.length_b   1.000
_cell.length_c   1.000
_cell.angle_alpha   90.00
_cell.angle_beta   90.00
_cell.angle_gamma   90.00
#
_symmetry.space_group_name_H-M   'P 1'
#
loop_
_entity.id
_entity.type
_entity.pdbx_description
1 polymer ?
#
loop_
_entity_poly.entity_id
_entity_poly.type
_entity_poly.pdbx_seq_one_letter_code
_entity_poly.pdbx_strand_id
1 'polypeptide(L)'
;MFTNYEGYDNRTDKWVYFNHSEWQGLIIAGKISACVSFIANSFVLILHAFMMWYKPVIVNRLSLRMIVLSCIFNMLYCACQLVSDDIVSASFPCRVIAFVLIASDTMACMCLTMVGLNLVTIFVFKVSRSFKLELFYYFLIGVSGVMVVVIPLFVGSPRGPTNPNVVSSCW
;
A
#
# COMPACT_ATOMS: atom_id res chain seq x y z
N MET A 1 7.10 30.09 16.31
CA MET A 1 7.55 28.82 16.92
C MET A 1 7.78 27.87 15.76
N PHE A 2 9.04 27.68 15.34
CA PHE A 2 9.39 26.95 14.12
C PHE A 2 9.47 25.46 14.43
N THR A 3 8.46 24.69 14.05
CA THR A 3 8.51 23.22 14.05
C THR A 3 9.42 22.77 12.91
N ASN A 4 10.63 22.33 13.25
CA ASN A 4 11.56 21.70 12.32
C ASN A 4 11.13 20.25 12.09
N TYR A 5 11.08 19.84 10.81
CA TYR A 5 10.78 18.48 10.40
C TYR A 5 12.11 17.80 10.04
N GLU A 6 12.48 16.76 10.79
CA GLU A 6 13.79 16.11 10.69
C GLU A 6 13.73 14.91 9.72
N GLY A 7 14.55 14.95 8.66
CA GLY A 7 14.91 13.79 7.85
C GLY A 7 16.41 13.51 7.99
N TYR A 8 16.79 12.28 8.35
CA TYR A 8 18.19 11.88 8.42
C TYR A 8 18.70 11.46 7.04
N ASP A 9 19.59 12.25 6.45
CA ASP A 9 20.24 11.92 5.18
C ASP A 9 21.49 11.06 5.43
N ASN A 10 21.35 9.76 5.20
CA ASN A 10 22.42 8.76 5.31
C ASN A 10 23.62 9.02 4.37
N ARG A 11 23.49 9.94 3.40
CA ARG A 11 24.53 10.23 2.42
C ARG A 11 25.45 11.38 2.85
N THR A 12 25.00 12.22 3.78
CA THR A 12 25.74 13.42 4.21
C THR A 12 25.98 13.50 5.71
N ASP A 13 25.52 12.52 6.50
CA ASP A 13 25.57 12.51 7.98
C ASP A 13 25.08 13.83 8.60
N LYS A 14 24.10 14.46 7.95
CA LYS A 14 23.52 15.74 8.35
C LYS A 14 22.00 15.63 8.45
N TRP A 15 21.47 16.27 9.47
CA TRP A 15 20.04 16.52 9.61
C TRP A 15 19.63 17.54 8.55
N VAL A 16 18.81 17.10 7.58
CA VAL A 16 18.25 18.00 6.57
C VAL A 16 16.96 18.56 7.16
N TYR A 17 16.95 19.87 7.40
CA TYR A 17 15.78 20.60 7.87
C TYR A 17 14.91 20.91 6.64
N PHE A 18 13.78 20.22 6.49
CA PHE A 18 12.81 20.57 5.47
C PHE A 18 12.14 21.90 5.85
N ASN A 19 12.05 22.81 4.88
CA ASN A 19 11.31 24.04 5.10
C ASN A 19 9.81 23.71 5.22
N HIS A 20 9.08 24.46 6.05
CA HIS A 20 7.66 24.16 6.33
C HIS A 20 6.81 24.13 5.05
N SER A 21 7.14 24.97 4.07
CA SER A 21 6.50 25.00 2.75
C SER A 21 6.75 23.76 1.91
N GLU A 22 7.92 23.14 2.01
CA GLU A 22 8.28 21.93 1.25
C GLU A 22 7.55 20.71 1.80
N TRP A 23 7.46 20.62 3.13
CA TRP A 23 6.71 19.54 3.80
C TRP A 23 5.21 19.59 3.49
N GLN A 24 4.61 20.79 3.54
CA GLN A 24 3.21 21.00 3.15
C GLN A 24 2.97 20.64 1.67
N GLY A 25 3.91 20.98 0.79
CA GLY A 25 3.85 20.60 -0.62
C GLY A 25 3.83 19.08 -0.82
N LEU A 26 4.63 18.33 -0.06
CA LEU A 26 4.69 16.87 -0.13
C LEU A 26 3.37 16.22 0.34
N ILE A 27 2.79 16.72 1.44
CA ILE A 27 1.49 16.25 1.95
C ILE A 27 0.40 16.48 0.91
N ILE A 28 0.30 17.71 0.36
CA ILE A 28 -0.72 18.04 -0.64
C ILE A 28 -0.57 17.18 -1.89
N ALA A 29 0.66 16.97 -2.38
CA ALA A 29 0.93 16.10 -3.52
C ALA A 29 0.50 14.65 -3.24
N GLY A 30 0.76 14.15 -2.03
CA GLY A 30 0.31 12.83 -1.57
C GLY A 30 -1.22 12.70 -1.53
N LYS A 31 -1.93 13.73 -1.06
CA LYS A 31 -3.40 13.73 -1.06
C LYS A 31 -3.98 13.71 -2.47
N ILE A 32 -3.41 14.52 -3.38
CA ILE A 32 -3.87 14.57 -4.78
C ILE A 32 -3.63 13.21 -5.46
N SER A 33 -2.46 12.60 -5.27
CA SER A 33 -2.15 11.30 -5.87
C SER A 33 -3.05 10.19 -5.33
N ALA A 34 -3.39 10.21 -4.03
CA ALA A 34 -4.36 9.29 -3.43
C ALA A 34 -5.76 9.46 -4.05
N CYS A 35 -6.24 10.69 -4.22
CA CYS A 35 -7.53 10.96 -4.86
C CYS A 35 -7.59 10.45 -6.31
N VAL A 36 -6.55 10.73 -7.11
CA VAL A 36 -6.47 10.25 -8.50
C VAL A 36 -6.45 8.73 -8.55
N SER A 37 -5.68 8.10 -7.65
CA SER A 37 -5.59 6.63 -7.55
C SER A 37 -6.93 6.02 -7.14
N PHE A 38 -7.67 6.64 -6.22
CA PHE A 38 -8.99 6.16 -5.79
C PHE A 38 -9.99 6.17 -6.94
N ILE A 39 -10.01 7.24 -7.73
CA ILE A 39 -10.86 7.34 -8.93
C ILE A 39 -10.46 6.27 -9.95
N ALA A 40 -9.17 6.14 -10.26
CA ALA A 40 -8.68 5.15 -11.23
C ALA A 40 -9.02 3.71 -10.81
N ASN A 41 -8.80 3.34 -9.54
CA ASN A 41 -9.17 2.04 -9.00
C ASN A 41 -10.68 1.79 -9.09
N SER A 42 -11.51 2.82 -8.85
CA SER A 42 -12.97 2.72 -8.97
C SER A 42 -13.39 2.40 -10.40
N PHE A 43 -12.79 3.04 -11.40
CA PHE A 43 -13.02 2.71 -12.81
C PHE A 43 -12.65 1.26 -13.12
N VAL A 44 -11.52 0.75 -12.61
CA VAL A 44 -11.11 -0.65 -12.81
C VAL A 44 -12.15 -1.62 -12.23
N LEU A 45 -12.67 -1.36 -11.03
CA LEU A 45 -13.71 -2.18 -10.41
C LEU A 45 -15.02 -2.16 -11.22
N ILE A 46 -15.43 -1.00 -11.72
CA ILE A 46 -16.63 -0.86 -12.55
C ILE A 46 -16.46 -1.64 -13.86
N LEU A 47 -15.33 -1.50 -14.54
CA LEU A 47 -15.03 -2.26 -15.76
C LEU A 47 -15.00 -3.76 -15.49
N HIS A 48 -14.42 -4.18 -14.35
CA HIS A 48 -14.39 -5.58 -13.95
C HIS A 48 -15.81 -6.12 -13.69
N ALA A 49 -16.66 -5.38 -12.99
CA ALA A 49 -18.06 -5.74 -12.75
C ALA A 49 -18.84 -5.83 -14.07
N PHE A 50 -18.61 -4.90 -14.99
CA PHE A 50 -19.22 -4.91 -16.31
C PHE A 50 -18.79 -6.14 -17.14
N MET A 51 -17.50 -6.48 -17.13
CA MET A 51 -17.00 -7.69 -17.78
C MET A 51 -17.58 -8.97 -17.16
N MET A 52 -17.74 -9.00 -15.82
CA MET A 52 -18.43 -10.09 -15.11
C MET A 52 -19.84 -10.31 -15.63
N TRP A 53 -20.58 -9.22 -15.87
CA TRP A 53 -21.96 -9.27 -16.35
C TRP A 53 -22.06 -9.80 -17.79
N TYR A 54 -21.16 -9.37 -18.69
CA TYR A 54 -21.24 -9.72 -20.10
C TYR A 54 -20.72 -11.13 -20.43
N LYS A 55 -19.60 -11.57 -19.82
CA LYS A 55 -18.99 -12.90 -20.10
C LYS A 55 -18.34 -13.52 -18.86
N PRO A 56 -19.13 -14.09 -17.93
CA PRO A 56 -18.60 -14.65 -16.67
C PRO A 56 -17.60 -15.79 -16.88
N VAL A 57 -17.72 -16.54 -17.99
CA VAL A 57 -16.83 -17.66 -18.32
C VAL A 57 -15.39 -17.21 -18.61
N ILE A 58 -15.19 -16.00 -19.14
CA ILE A 58 -13.85 -15.47 -19.44
C ILE A 58 -13.23 -14.79 -18.21
N VAL A 59 -14.08 -14.25 -17.33
CA VAL A 59 -13.69 -13.49 -16.15
C VAL A 59 -13.19 -14.38 -15.00
N ASN A 60 -13.50 -15.69 -15.04
CA ASN A 60 -13.01 -16.63 -14.03
C ASN A 60 -11.49 -16.91 -14.07
N ARG A 61 -10.71 -16.12 -14.82
CA ARG A 61 -9.25 -16.20 -14.86
C ARG A 61 -8.66 -15.65 -13.57
N LEU A 62 -7.71 -16.41 -13.02
CA LEU A 62 -6.97 -16.06 -11.80
C LEU A 62 -6.40 -14.64 -11.80
N SER A 63 -5.79 -14.21 -12.92
CA SER A 63 -5.18 -12.89 -13.04
C SER A 63 -6.19 -11.76 -12.80
N LEU A 64 -7.43 -11.94 -13.25
CA LEU A 64 -8.46 -10.91 -13.13
C LEU A 64 -8.88 -10.74 -11.66
N ARG A 65 -9.07 -11.84 -10.93
CA ARG A 65 -9.38 -11.83 -9.49
C ARG A 65 -8.26 -11.18 -8.67
N MET A 66 -6.99 -11.45 -9.00
CA MET A 66 -5.84 -10.85 -8.32
C MET A 66 -5.71 -9.35 -8.56
N ILE A 67 -6.05 -8.86 -9.77
CA ILE A 67 -6.08 -7.42 -10.06
C ILE A 67 -7.13 -6.73 -9.18
N VAL A 68 -8.32 -7.32 -9.04
CA VAL A 68 -9.36 -6.77 -8.16
C VAL A 68 -8.90 -6.72 -6.71
N LEU A 69 -8.27 -7.78 -6.21
CA LEU A 69 -7.69 -7.78 -4.86
C LEU A 69 -6.66 -6.66 -4.70
N SER A 70 -5.76 -6.49 -5.67
CA SER A 70 -4.79 -5.38 -5.65
C SER A 70 -5.46 -4.01 -5.62
N CYS A 71 -6.52 -3.80 -6.40
CA CYS A 71 -7.27 -2.53 -6.39
C CYS A 71 -7.95 -2.28 -5.05
N ILE A 72 -8.47 -3.32 -4.39
CA ILE A 72 -9.07 -3.21 -3.05
C ILE A 72 -8.02 -2.80 -2.02
N PHE A 73 -6.84 -3.44 -2.02
CA PHE A 73 -5.75 -3.05 -1.12
C PHE A 73 -5.26 -1.63 -1.39
N ASN A 74 -5.17 -1.23 -2.65
CA ASN A 74 -4.78 0.13 -3.03
C ASN A 74 -5.83 1.18 -2.60
N MET A 75 -7.12 0.86 -2.69
CA MET A 75 -8.17 1.72 -2.13
C MET A 75 -8.07 1.85 -0.61
N LEU A 76 -7.78 0.75 0.09
CA LEU A 76 -7.57 0.75 1.53
C LEU A 76 -6.37 1.63 1.91
N TYR A 77 -5.26 1.54 1.17
CA TYR A 77 -4.09 2.40 1.32
C TYR A 77 -4.48 3.89 1.18
N CYS A 78 -5.17 4.24 0.09
CA CYS A 78 -5.59 5.63 -0.16
C CYS A 78 -6.55 6.15 0.95
N ALA A 79 -7.46 5.31 1.42
CA ALA A 79 -8.38 5.65 2.51
C ALA A 79 -7.63 5.89 3.83
N CYS A 80 -6.68 5.01 4.17
CA CYS A 80 -5.83 5.17 5.35
C CYS A 80 -4.96 6.43 5.25
N GLN A 81 -4.47 6.78 4.06
CA GLN A 81 -3.68 7.99 3.84
C GLN A 81 -4.50 9.26 4.06
N LEU A 82 -5.76 9.28 3.58
CA LEU A 82 -6.68 10.40 3.82
C LEU A 82 -7.02 10.59 5.30
N VAL A 83 -7.23 9.49 6.03
CA VAL A 83 -7.57 9.52 7.47
C VAL A 83 -6.36 9.85 8.35
N SER A 84 -5.14 9.56 7.90
CA SER A 84 -3.91 9.83 8.64
C SER A 84 -3.69 11.33 8.91
N ASP A 85 -4.25 12.21 8.08
CA ASP A 85 -4.09 13.65 8.21
C ASP A 85 -4.94 14.25 9.35
N ASP A 86 -6.01 13.57 9.77
CA ASP A 86 -6.96 14.08 10.78
C ASP A 86 -6.62 13.61 12.21
N ILE A 87 -5.61 12.74 12.37
CA ILE A 87 -5.30 12.07 13.65
C ILE A 87 -4.05 12.66 14.30
N VAL A 88 -4.14 12.93 15.60
CA VAL A 88 -3.00 13.39 16.41
C VAL A 88 -1.94 12.30 16.54
N SER A 89 -0.71 12.64 16.16
CA SER A 89 0.47 11.76 16.02
C SER A 89 0.83 10.90 17.24
N ALA A 90 0.45 11.34 18.43
CA ALA A 90 0.82 10.69 19.70
C ALA A 90 -0.14 9.54 20.11
N SER A 91 -1.14 9.22 19.30
CA SER A 91 -2.23 8.31 19.67
C SER A 91 -2.04 6.90 19.10
N PHE A 92 -2.45 5.87 19.84
CA PHE A 92 -2.48 4.46 19.39
C PHE A 92 -3.04 4.25 17.96
N PRO A 93 -4.14 4.92 17.52
CA PRO A 93 -4.65 4.75 16.16
C PRO A 93 -3.66 5.18 15.07
N CYS A 94 -2.79 6.17 15.31
CA CYS A 94 -1.78 6.59 14.35
C CYS A 94 -0.79 5.45 14.01
N ARG A 95 -0.35 4.71 15.05
CA ARG A 95 0.52 3.54 14.88
C ARG A 95 -0.17 2.40 14.13
N VAL A 96 -1.46 2.17 14.41
CA VAL A 96 -2.24 1.14 13.72
C VAL A 96 -2.38 1.49 12.24
N ILE A 97 -2.67 2.75 11.91
CA ILE A 97 -2.82 3.22 10.53
C ILE A 97 -1.51 3.11 9.76
N ALA A 98 -0.38 3.44 10.38
CA ALA A 98 0.96 3.21 9.80
C ALA A 98 1.16 1.76 9.35
N PHE A 99 0.80 0.81 10.23
CA PHE A 99 0.90 -0.62 9.91
C PHE A 99 -0.03 -1.03 8.78
N VAL A 100 -1.27 -0.53 8.78
CA VAL A 100 -2.24 -0.85 7.73
C VAL A 100 -1.80 -0.25 6.39
N LEU A 101 -1.21 0.95 6.36
CA LEU A 101 -0.64 1.56 5.17
C LEU A 101 0.46 0.69 4.57
N ILE A 102 1.46 0.32 5.36
CA ILE A 102 2.58 -0.50 4.88
C ILE A 102 2.09 -1.89 4.44
N ALA A 103 1.18 -2.50 5.22
CA ALA A 103 0.62 -3.81 4.89
C ALA A 103 -0.21 -3.77 3.59
N SER A 104 -1.04 -2.76 3.40
CA SER A 104 -1.86 -2.63 2.19
C SER A 104 -1.02 -2.36 0.93
N ASP A 105 -0.01 -1.50 1.02
CA ASP A 105 0.89 -1.21 -0.11
C ASP A 105 1.71 -2.45 -0.52
N THR A 106 2.30 -3.14 0.46
CA THR A 106 3.04 -4.38 0.20
C THR A 106 2.16 -5.48 -0.37
N MET A 107 0.94 -5.66 0.15
CA MET A 107 -0.01 -6.62 -0.40
C MET A 107 -0.43 -6.28 -1.83
N ALA A 108 -0.68 -4.99 -2.14
CA ALA A 108 -0.99 -4.54 -3.49
C ALA A 108 0.18 -4.79 -4.46
N CYS A 109 1.41 -4.43 -4.09
CA CYS A 109 2.60 -4.66 -4.89
C CYS A 109 2.86 -6.15 -5.16
N MET A 110 2.65 -7.01 -4.15
CA MET A 110 2.77 -8.46 -4.30
C MET A 110 1.71 -9.00 -5.26
N CYS A 111 0.45 -8.56 -5.15
CA CYS A 111 -0.61 -8.95 -6.08
C CYS A 111 -0.27 -8.58 -7.54
N LEU A 112 0.21 -7.36 -7.78
CA LEU A 112 0.64 -6.91 -9.12
C LEU A 112 1.81 -7.74 -9.66
N THR A 113 2.79 -8.05 -8.80
CA THR A 113 3.93 -8.89 -9.16
C THR A 113 3.47 -10.29 -9.58
N MET A 114 2.54 -10.89 -8.83
CA MET A 114 1.98 -12.20 -9.17
C MET A 114 1.17 -12.17 -10.46
N VAL A 115 0.43 -11.10 -10.73
CA VAL A 115 -0.25 -10.90 -12.01
C VAL A 115 0.76 -10.84 -13.15
N GLY A 116 1.85 -10.09 -12.99
CA GLY A 116 2.95 -10.00 -13.95
C GLY A 116 3.59 -11.37 -14.23
N LEU A 117 3.92 -12.12 -13.17
CA LEU A 117 4.46 -13.49 -13.29
C LEU A 117 3.49 -14.44 -13.98
N ASN A 118 2.19 -14.31 -13.71
CA ASN A 118 1.17 -15.12 -14.36
C ASN A 118 1.08 -14.81 -15.86
N LEU A 119 1.16 -13.53 -16.26
CA LEU A 119 1.22 -13.14 -17.66
C LEU A 119 2.46 -13.71 -18.35
N VAL A 120 3.64 -13.55 -17.75
CA VAL A 120 4.91 -14.08 -18.29
C VAL A 120 4.86 -15.61 -18.44
N THR A 121 4.32 -16.32 -17.45
CA THR A 121 4.20 -17.79 -17.48
C THR A 121 3.33 -18.28 -18.64
N ILE A 122 2.21 -17.60 -18.88
CA ILE A 122 1.29 -17.95 -19.98
C ILE A 122 1.91 -17.61 -21.34
N PHE A 123 2.52 -16.43 -21.48
CA PHE A 123 3.09 -15.97 -22.76
C PHE A 123 4.39 -16.69 -23.14
N VAL A 124 5.30 -16.87 -22.19
CA VAL A 124 6.65 -17.42 -22.44
C VAL A 124 6.66 -18.94 -22.36
N PHE A 125 6.08 -19.53 -21.31
CA PHE A 125 6.21 -20.96 -21.05
C PHE A 125 5.05 -21.80 -21.62
N LYS A 126 3.95 -21.20 -22.11
CA LYS A 126 2.75 -21.90 -22.61
C LYS A 126 2.24 -23.00 -21.65
N VAL A 127 2.42 -22.84 -20.34
CA VAL A 127 2.04 -23.85 -19.35
C VAL A 127 0.54 -23.79 -19.05
N SER A 128 -0.17 -24.91 -19.24
CA SER A 128 -1.64 -25.02 -19.09
C SER A 128 -2.13 -25.43 -17.69
N ARG A 129 -1.25 -25.64 -16.69
CA ARG A 129 -1.67 -26.13 -15.36
C ARG A 129 -1.84 -24.99 -14.34
N SER A 130 -3.02 -24.35 -14.32
CA SER A 130 -3.32 -23.19 -13.47
C SER A 130 -3.57 -23.48 -11.97
N PHE A 131 -3.98 -24.69 -11.59
CA PHE A 131 -4.51 -24.92 -10.22
C PHE A 131 -3.45 -24.91 -9.11
N LYS A 132 -2.26 -25.51 -9.33
CA LYS A 132 -1.19 -25.49 -8.32
C LYS A 132 -0.57 -24.10 -8.16
N LEU A 133 -0.55 -23.31 -9.24
CA LEU A 133 -0.06 -21.94 -9.23
C LEU A 133 -1.00 -21.05 -8.42
N GLU A 134 -2.32 -21.19 -8.58
CA GLU A 134 -3.32 -20.46 -7.80
C GLU A 134 -3.10 -20.59 -6.29
N LEU A 135 -2.96 -21.83 -5.80
CA LEU A 135 -2.73 -22.09 -4.38
C LEU A 135 -1.41 -21.46 -3.89
N PHE A 136 -0.35 -21.56 -4.70
CA PHE A 136 0.94 -20.97 -4.38
C PHE A 136 0.86 -19.44 -4.30
N TYR A 137 0.10 -18.80 -5.19
CA TYR A 137 -0.09 -17.35 -5.17
C TYR A 137 -0.83 -16.86 -3.92
N TYR A 138 -1.93 -17.50 -3.54
CA TYR A 138 -2.63 -17.16 -2.31
C TYR A 138 -1.77 -17.39 -1.07
N PHE A 139 -0.97 -18.46 -1.07
CA PHE A 139 -0.03 -18.73 0.02
C PHE A 139 1.02 -17.62 0.15
N LEU A 140 1.64 -17.19 -0.95
CA LEU A 140 2.63 -16.11 -0.92
C LEU A 140 2.05 -14.77 -0.47
N ILE A 141 0.82 -14.44 -0.88
CA ILE A 141 0.13 -13.22 -0.42
C ILE A 141 -0.15 -13.30 1.09
N GLY A 142 -0.59 -14.46 1.58
CA GLY A 142 -0.81 -14.65 3.01
C GLY A 142 0.49 -14.53 3.83
N VAL A 143 1.56 -15.18 3.38
CA VAL A 143 2.87 -15.13 4.06
C VAL A 143 3.46 -13.71 4.03
N SER A 144 3.36 -13.00 2.91
CA SER A 144 3.86 -11.62 2.81
C SER A 144 3.07 -10.68 3.72
N GLY A 145 1.74 -10.79 3.75
CA GLY A 145 0.89 -10.02 4.67
C GLY A 145 1.25 -10.26 6.14
N VAL A 146 1.46 -11.53 6.53
CA VAL A 146 1.87 -11.88 7.90
C VAL A 146 3.25 -11.32 8.22
N MET A 147 4.24 -11.47 7.33
CA MET A 147 5.59 -10.94 7.55
C MET A 147 5.60 -9.43 7.77
N VAL A 148 4.80 -8.69 6.99
CA VAL A 148 4.73 -7.22 7.09
C VAL A 148 4.08 -6.76 8.39
N VAL A 149 3.16 -7.53 8.97
CA VAL A 149 2.60 -7.23 10.30
C VAL A 149 3.55 -7.64 11.42
N VAL A 150 4.23 -8.78 11.26
CA VAL A 150 5.05 -9.40 12.30
C VAL A 150 6.38 -8.67 12.51
N ILE A 151 7.11 -8.34 11.44
CA ILE A 151 8.45 -7.71 11.55
C ILE A 151 8.41 -6.40 12.36
N PRO A 152 7.48 -5.47 12.10
CA PRO A 152 7.43 -4.22 12.85
C PRO A 152 6.92 -4.38 14.28
N LEU A 153 6.18 -5.44 14.60
CA LEU A 153 5.80 -5.77 15.98
C LEU A 153 7.00 -6.23 16.81
N PHE A 154 7.93 -6.97 16.20
CA PHE A 154 9.13 -7.47 16.88
C PHE A 154 10.27 -6.43 16.93
N VAL A 155 10.40 -5.58 15.90
CA VAL A 155 11.49 -4.59 15.79
C VAL A 155 11.07 -3.21 16.31
N GLY A 156 9.77 -2.90 16.29
CA GLY A 156 9.25 -1.59 16.68
C GLY A 156 9.34 -1.33 18.18
N SER A 157 10.16 -0.35 18.56
CA SER A 157 10.24 0.13 19.95
C SER A 157 8.85 0.55 20.46
N PRO A 158 8.39 0.11 21.64
CA PRO A 158 7.07 0.44 22.18
C PRO A 158 6.85 1.93 22.45
N ARG A 159 7.93 2.71 22.49
CA ARG A 159 7.91 4.15 22.72
C ARG A 159 7.99 4.81 21.36
N GLY A 160 6.86 5.41 20.93
CA GLY A 160 6.86 6.37 19.82
C GLY A 160 7.84 7.54 20.10
N PRO A 161 7.99 8.50 19.17
CA PRO A 161 8.95 9.58 19.33
C PRO A 161 8.78 10.27 20.70
N THR A 162 9.86 10.31 21.49
CA THR A 162 9.91 10.82 22.87
C THR A 162 9.61 12.33 22.97
N ASN A 163 9.36 13.00 21.84
CA ASN A 163 9.30 14.45 21.75
C ASN A 163 7.95 14.89 21.13
N PRO A 164 7.07 15.56 21.88
CA PRO A 164 5.74 15.97 21.42
C PRO A 164 5.74 17.11 20.39
N ASN A 165 6.92 17.68 20.09
CA ASN A 165 7.09 18.80 19.15
C ASN A 165 7.50 18.34 17.74
N VAL A 166 7.73 17.04 17.54
CA VAL A 166 7.98 16.50 16.20
C VAL A 166 6.61 16.18 15.61
N VAL A 167 6.23 16.92 14.58
CA VAL A 167 5.02 16.66 13.82
C VAL A 167 5.29 15.44 12.94
N SER A 168 5.30 14.27 13.57
CA SER A 168 5.43 13.00 12.86
C SER A 168 4.08 12.72 12.21
N SER A 169 4.05 12.68 10.87
CA SER A 169 2.98 11.98 10.16
C SER A 169 2.83 10.57 10.74
N CYS A 170 1.67 9.93 10.59
CA CYS A 170 1.45 8.54 10.99
C CYS A 170 2.23 7.53 10.12
N TRP A 171 3.41 7.91 9.64
CA TRP A 171 4.26 7.20 8.70
C TRP A 171 5.72 7.30 9.15
#